data_AF-A0A2W5Q8Z5-F1
#
_entry.id   AF-A0A2W5Q8Z5-F1
#
_cell.length_a   1.000
_cell.length_b   1.000
_cell.length_c   1.000
_cell.angle_alpha   90.00
_cell.angle_beta   90.00
_cell.angle_gamma   90.00
#
_symmetry.space_group_name_H-M   'P 1'
#
loop_
_entity.id
_entity.type
_entity.pdbx_description
1 polymer ?
#
loop_
_entity_poly.entity_id
_entity_poly.type
_entity_poly.pdbx_seq_one_letter_code
_entity_poly.pdbx_strand_id
1 'polypeptide(L)'
;MVTLPTAAGPAAVPGRFWPSLGALAALLASVIVLGHDGRRVAQLLLLALPLLAWLCWPVRSAGVHRLRQAAVTLWVLAFALDGVVRAYLLDTYQSAPDGAMVLGAAANTNPRESAEYLSMHWRTALLWLLAVLAAAGCAWRLAARGRRGPSARLSRWVAAGVAAVLLLSGVAYASKPWRRLHPVLFWSGWQSQLDTLRAGWADQQRV
;
A
#
# COMPACT_ATOMS: atom_id res chain seq x y z
N MET A 1 -26.34 -37.80 -37.11
CA MET A 1 -26.12 -37.01 -35.88
C MET A 1 -24.66 -36.63 -35.83
N VAL A 2 -24.33 -35.37 -36.15
CA VAL A 2 -22.96 -34.85 -36.11
C VAL A 2 -22.76 -34.22 -34.73
N THR A 3 -21.88 -34.80 -33.92
CA THR A 3 -21.45 -34.23 -32.63
C THR A 3 -20.41 -33.15 -32.90
N LEU A 4 -20.78 -31.89 -32.67
CA LEU A 4 -19.83 -30.78 -32.71
C LEU A 4 -18.91 -30.85 -31.48
N PRO A 5 -17.57 -30.71 -31.65
CA PRO A 5 -16.66 -30.68 -30.52
C PRO A 5 -16.90 -29.41 -29.70
N THR A 6 -17.16 -29.59 -28.41
CA THR A 6 -17.29 -28.51 -27.43
C THR A 6 -15.95 -27.78 -27.35
N ALA A 7 -15.93 -26.52 -27.74
CA ALA A 7 -14.75 -25.67 -27.66
C ALA A 7 -14.25 -25.63 -26.21
N ALA A 8 -13.11 -26.29 -25.96
CA ALA A 8 -12.39 -26.15 -24.71
C ALA A 8 -12.00 -24.67 -24.56
N GLY A 9 -12.64 -23.98 -23.60
CA GLY A 9 -12.25 -22.62 -23.23
C GLY A 9 -10.76 -22.57 -22.88
N PRO A 10 -10.08 -21.44 -23.15
CA PRO A 10 -8.62 -21.35 -23.03
C PRO A 10 -8.18 -21.80 -21.64
N ALA A 11 -7.40 -22.89 -21.61
CA ALA A 11 -6.78 -23.40 -20.40
C ALA A 11 -5.96 -22.28 -19.75
N ALA A 12 -6.30 -21.93 -18.51
CA ALA A 12 -5.56 -20.93 -17.75
C ALA A 12 -4.10 -21.37 -17.63
N VAL A 13 -3.18 -20.63 -18.28
CA VAL A 13 -1.74 -20.95 -18.31
C VAL A 13 -1.19 -21.05 -16.87
N PRO A 14 -0.78 -22.25 -16.40
CA PRO A 14 -0.45 -22.48 -14.98
C PRO A 14 0.83 -21.82 -14.46
N GLY A 15 1.58 -21.07 -15.28
CA GLY A 15 2.95 -20.62 -14.94
C GLY A 15 3.12 -19.17 -14.48
N ARG A 16 2.08 -18.33 -14.50
CA ARG A 16 2.25 -16.86 -14.35
C ARG A 16 2.12 -16.32 -12.92
N PHE A 17 1.74 -17.14 -11.94
CA PHE A 17 1.53 -16.69 -10.56
C PHE A 17 2.80 -16.17 -9.89
N TRP A 18 3.87 -16.99 -9.86
CA TRP A 18 5.11 -16.63 -9.16
C TRP A 18 5.78 -15.37 -9.72
N PRO A 19 5.91 -15.19 -11.05
CA PRO A 19 6.40 -13.93 -11.60
C PRO A 19 5.51 -12.74 -11.23
N SER A 20 4.19 -12.93 -11.18
CA SER A 20 3.26 -11.84 -10.81
C SER A 20 3.34 -11.46 -9.34
N LEU A 21 3.52 -12.45 -8.46
CA LEU A 21 3.75 -12.24 -7.04
C LEU A 21 5.08 -11.51 -6.81
N GLY A 22 6.15 -11.93 -7.51
CA GLY A 22 7.45 -11.26 -7.46
C GLY A 22 7.40 -9.82 -7.97
N ALA A 23 6.74 -9.58 -9.10
CA ALA A 23 6.55 -8.23 -9.63
C ALA A 23 5.72 -7.34 -8.69
N LEU A 24 4.70 -7.89 -8.03
CA LEU A 24 3.89 -7.16 -7.06
C LEU A 24 4.69 -6.83 -5.78
N ALA A 25 5.51 -7.78 -5.32
CA ALA A 25 6.42 -7.56 -4.20
C ALA A 25 7.47 -6.48 -4.54
N ALA A 26 8.03 -6.52 -5.75
CA ALA A 26 8.97 -5.49 -6.22
C ALA A 26 8.30 -4.12 -6.31
N LEU A 27 7.10 -4.03 -6.90
CA LEU A 27 6.34 -2.78 -6.97
C LEU A 27 6.10 -2.18 -5.58
N LEU A 28 5.65 -3.01 -4.64
CA LEU A 28 5.39 -2.61 -3.27
C LEU A 28 6.69 -2.19 -2.55
N ALA A 29 7.79 -2.88 -2.79
CA ALA A 29 9.09 -2.51 -2.25
C ALA A 29 9.57 -1.17 -2.81
N SER A 30 9.42 -0.92 -4.11
CA SER A 30 9.80 0.35 -4.74
C SER A 30 9.05 1.52 -4.13
N VAL A 31 7.74 1.41 -3.91
CA VAL A 31 6.97 2.51 -3.29
C VAL A 31 7.31 2.72 -1.82
N ILE A 32 7.69 1.67 -1.08
CA ILE A 32 8.14 1.78 0.31
C ILE A 32 9.51 2.46 0.38
N VAL A 33 10.47 2.00 -0.43
CA VAL A 33 11.83 2.55 -0.48
C VAL A 33 11.82 4.02 -0.89
N LEU A 34 10.90 4.41 -1.76
CA LEU A 34 10.76 5.80 -2.20
C LEU A 34 10.54 6.78 -1.04
N GLY A 35 9.81 6.39 0.01
CA GLY A 35 9.43 7.30 1.09
C GLY A 35 10.07 7.03 2.45
N HIS A 36 10.95 6.02 2.56
CA HIS A 36 11.49 5.58 3.84
C HIS A 36 12.94 5.12 3.72
N ASP A 37 13.73 5.39 4.77
CA ASP A 37 15.14 5.00 4.83
C ASP A 37 15.42 3.85 5.82
N GLY A 38 16.49 3.11 5.50
CA GLY A 38 17.15 2.17 6.40
C GLY A 38 16.22 1.15 7.04
N ARG A 39 16.17 1.14 8.38
CA ARG A 39 15.42 0.13 9.16
C ARG A 39 13.91 0.22 8.97
N ARG A 40 13.36 1.38 8.63
CA ARG A 40 11.91 1.58 8.45
C ARG A 40 11.39 0.84 7.22
N VAL A 41 12.19 0.77 6.16
CA VAL A 41 11.88 -0.01 4.95
C VAL A 41 11.63 -1.47 5.30
N ALA A 42 12.54 -2.10 6.04
CA ALA A 42 12.41 -3.51 6.43
C ALA A 42 11.15 -3.78 7.28
N GLN A 43 10.84 -2.86 8.21
CA GLN A 43 9.64 -2.95 9.05
C GLN A 43 8.35 -2.84 8.22
N LEU A 44 8.31 -1.91 7.27
CA LEU A 44 7.15 -1.70 6.40
C LEU A 44 6.96 -2.81 5.38
N LEU A 45 8.05 -3.34 4.82
CA LEU A 45 7.99 -4.53 3.97
C LEU A 45 7.34 -5.68 4.73
N LEU A 46 7.76 -5.94 5.96
CA LEU A 46 7.18 -6.99 6.80
C LEU A 46 5.69 -6.74 7.09
N LEU A 47 5.30 -5.51 7.40
CA LEU A 47 3.89 -5.14 7.60
C LEU A 47 3.04 -5.31 6.33
N ALA A 48 3.64 -5.24 5.15
CA ALA A 48 2.92 -5.34 3.89
C ALA A 48 2.82 -6.78 3.34
N LEU A 49 3.63 -7.72 3.85
CA LEU A 49 3.64 -9.12 3.43
C LEU A 49 2.32 -9.90 3.62
N PRO A 50 1.48 -9.69 4.64
CA PRO A 50 0.28 -10.49 4.85
C PRO A 50 -0.67 -10.54 3.65
N LEU A 51 -0.83 -9.42 2.94
CA LEU A 51 -1.70 -9.38 1.76
C LEU A 51 -1.10 -10.12 0.55
N LEU A 52 0.23 -10.12 0.41
CA LEU A 52 0.92 -10.92 -0.60
C LEU A 52 0.82 -12.41 -0.27
N ALA A 53 0.95 -12.77 1.01
CA ALA A 53 0.76 -14.13 1.49
C ALA A 53 -0.66 -14.64 1.19
N TRP A 54 -1.68 -13.78 1.30
CA TRP A 54 -3.06 -14.13 0.96
C TRP A 54 -3.27 -14.49 -0.52
N LEU A 55 -2.46 -13.95 -1.44
CA LEU A 55 -2.51 -14.33 -2.87
C LEU A 55 -2.04 -15.77 -3.12
N CYS A 56 -1.23 -16.33 -2.22
CA CYS A 56 -0.78 -17.72 -2.30
C CYS A 56 -1.91 -18.71 -1.99
N TRP A 57 -2.95 -18.31 -1.26
CA TRP A 57 -4.05 -19.20 -0.93
C TRP A 57 -5.00 -19.38 -2.12
N PRO A 58 -5.36 -20.61 -2.51
CA PRO A 58 -6.31 -20.84 -3.58
C PRO A 58 -7.74 -20.49 -3.15
N VAL A 59 -8.37 -19.57 -3.88
CA VAL A 59 -9.76 -19.15 -3.63
C VAL A 59 -10.68 -19.76 -4.70
N ARG A 60 -11.85 -20.26 -4.28
CA ARG A 60 -12.85 -20.89 -5.16
C ARG A 60 -13.87 -19.90 -5.72
N SER A 61 -14.36 -18.98 -4.90
CA SER A 61 -15.38 -18.00 -5.28
C SER A 61 -14.79 -16.86 -6.12
N ALA A 62 -15.44 -16.54 -7.24
CA ALA A 62 -15.10 -15.37 -8.06
C ALA A 62 -15.25 -14.05 -7.28
N GLY A 63 -16.25 -13.97 -6.39
CA GLY A 63 -16.46 -12.79 -5.53
C GLY A 63 -15.29 -12.57 -4.56
N VAL A 64 -14.88 -13.63 -3.85
CA VAL A 64 -13.73 -13.57 -2.92
C VAL A 64 -12.43 -13.27 -3.69
N HIS A 65 -12.30 -13.78 -4.92
CA HIS A 65 -11.17 -13.41 -5.76
C HIS A 65 -11.13 -11.91 -6.09
N ARG A 66 -12.27 -11.33 -6.51
CA ARG A 66 -12.37 -9.89 -6.80
C ARG A 66 -12.12 -9.05 -5.54
N LEU A 67 -12.68 -9.46 -4.39
CA LEU A 67 -12.43 -8.81 -3.12
C LEU A 67 -10.93 -8.81 -2.76
N ARG A 68 -10.26 -9.96 -2.88
CA ARG A 68 -8.82 -10.07 -2.66
C ARG A 68 -8.03 -9.17 -3.60
N GLN A 69 -8.39 -9.15 -4.87
CA GLN A 69 -7.76 -8.29 -5.87
C GLN A 69 -7.91 -6.81 -5.50
N ALA A 70 -9.13 -6.38 -5.14
CA ALA A 70 -9.40 -5.02 -4.68
C ALA A 70 -8.63 -4.69 -3.40
N ALA A 71 -8.63 -5.59 -2.41
CA ALA A 71 -7.90 -5.40 -1.17
C ALA A 71 -6.39 -5.21 -1.41
N VAL A 72 -5.78 -6.04 -2.26
CA VAL A 72 -4.35 -5.91 -2.62
C VAL A 72 -4.07 -4.60 -3.36
N THR A 73 -4.94 -4.21 -4.28
CA THR A 73 -4.80 -2.93 -4.98
C THR A 73 -4.92 -1.75 -4.02
N LEU A 74 -5.91 -1.73 -3.13
CA LEU A 74 -6.08 -0.67 -2.11
C LEU A 74 -4.88 -0.62 -1.16
N TRP A 75 -4.30 -1.77 -0.85
CA TRP A 75 -3.11 -1.86 -0.03
C TRP A 75 -1.88 -1.23 -0.70
N VAL A 76 -1.61 -1.61 -1.96
CA VAL A 76 -0.54 -0.98 -2.74
C VAL A 76 -0.80 0.52 -2.89
N LEU A 77 -2.05 0.93 -3.09
CA LEU A 77 -2.43 2.34 -3.17
C LEU A 77 -2.09 3.09 -1.88
N ALA A 78 -2.39 2.53 -0.71
CA ALA A 78 -2.09 3.15 0.58
C ALA A 78 -0.57 3.34 0.78
N PHE A 79 0.24 2.32 0.45
CA PHE A 79 1.70 2.42 0.52
C PHE A 79 2.28 3.36 -0.55
N ALA A 80 1.70 3.40 -1.74
CA ALA A 80 2.11 4.32 -2.79
C ALA A 80 1.85 5.78 -2.42
N LEU A 81 0.67 6.09 -1.89
CA LEU A 81 0.34 7.42 -1.41
C LEU A 81 1.27 7.86 -0.27
N ASP A 82 1.49 6.99 0.72
CA ASP A 82 2.42 7.27 1.82
C ASP A 82 3.85 7.52 1.32
N GLY A 83 4.36 6.65 0.45
CA GLY A 83 5.69 6.76 -0.12
C GLY A 83 5.88 8.05 -0.90
N VAL A 84 4.91 8.40 -1.75
CA VAL A 84 4.94 9.62 -2.56
C VAL A 84 4.89 10.88 -1.71
N VAL A 85 4.01 10.96 -0.71
CA VAL A 85 3.94 12.15 0.15
C VAL A 85 5.23 12.32 0.94
N ARG A 86 5.79 11.24 1.50
CA ARG A 86 7.06 11.30 2.22
C ARG A 86 8.23 11.70 1.33
N ALA A 87 8.31 11.10 0.14
CA ALA A 87 9.35 11.44 -0.83
C ALA A 87 9.27 12.90 -1.25
N TYR A 88 8.06 13.38 -1.55
CA TYR A 88 7.82 14.78 -1.90
C TYR A 88 8.25 15.73 -0.78
N LEU A 89 7.85 15.45 0.47
CA LEU A 89 8.21 16.27 1.62
C LEU A 89 9.70 16.22 1.92
N LEU A 90 10.32 15.05 1.79
CA LEU A 90 11.75 14.93 1.98
C LEU A 90 12.52 15.71 0.90
N ASP A 91 12.15 15.56 -0.37
CA ASP A 91 12.83 16.21 -1.50
C ASP A 91 12.66 17.74 -1.46
N THR A 92 11.42 18.21 -1.26
CA THR A 92 11.09 19.64 -1.32
C THR A 92 11.45 20.39 -0.04
N TYR A 93 11.29 19.73 1.11
CA TYR A 93 11.30 20.38 2.42
C TYR A 93 12.31 19.79 3.40
N GLN A 94 13.02 18.72 3.02
CA GLN A 94 13.98 18.03 3.89
C GLN A 94 13.37 17.64 5.25
N SER A 95 12.06 17.37 5.26
CA SER A 95 11.29 17.14 6.48
C SER A 95 10.36 15.94 6.33
N ALA A 96 10.22 15.19 7.41
CA ALA A 96 9.20 14.16 7.54
C ALA A 96 7.80 14.78 7.73
N PRO A 97 6.71 14.05 7.42
CA PRO A 97 5.34 14.56 7.61
C PRO A 97 4.99 14.88 9.07
N ASP A 98 5.60 14.18 10.02
CA ASP A 98 5.45 14.38 11.46
C ASP A 98 6.48 15.36 12.05
N GLY A 99 7.29 16.01 11.21
CA GLY A 99 8.22 17.05 11.64
C GLY A 99 7.50 18.34 12.02
N ALA A 100 8.06 19.09 12.97
CA ALA A 100 7.47 20.34 13.48
C ALA A 100 7.19 21.36 12.36
N MET A 101 8.06 21.44 11.35
CA MET A 101 7.87 22.34 10.22
C MET A 101 6.62 22.00 9.41
N VAL A 102 6.45 20.73 9.03
CA VAL A 102 5.30 20.27 8.24
C VAL A 102 4.02 20.36 9.05
N LEU A 103 4.03 19.92 10.31
CA LEU A 103 2.89 20.03 11.20
C LEU A 103 2.47 21.48 11.43
N GLY A 104 3.43 22.38 11.67
CA GLY A 104 3.17 23.80 11.86
C GLY A 104 2.60 24.46 10.60
N ALA A 105 3.19 24.19 9.43
CA ALA A 105 2.68 24.68 8.16
C ALA A 105 1.25 24.19 7.90
N ALA A 106 1.01 22.87 7.99
CA ALA A 106 -0.30 22.29 7.76
C ALA A 106 -1.36 22.75 8.79
N ALA A 107 -0.96 23.00 10.04
CA ALA A 107 -1.85 23.53 11.06
C ALA A 107 -2.30 24.97 10.75
N ASN A 108 -1.41 25.80 10.17
CA ASN A 108 -1.65 27.20 9.86
C ASN A 108 -2.26 27.46 8.46
N THR A 109 -2.21 26.48 7.56
CA THR A 109 -2.71 26.63 6.19
C THR A 109 -4.24 26.57 6.11
N ASN A 110 -4.82 27.36 5.19
CA ASN A 110 -6.25 27.34 4.86
C ASN A 110 -6.52 26.76 3.44
N PRO A 111 -7.80 26.47 3.07
CA PRO A 111 -8.13 25.89 1.76
C PRO A 111 -7.73 26.75 0.56
N ARG A 112 -7.71 28.08 0.70
CA ARG A 112 -7.32 29.00 -0.37
C ARG A 112 -5.83 28.89 -0.66
N GLU A 113 -5.00 28.97 0.37
CA GLU A 113 -3.54 28.79 0.27
C GLU A 113 -3.21 27.40 -0.30
N SER A 114 -3.96 26.36 0.07
CA SER A 114 -3.78 25.02 -0.49
C SER A 114 -4.08 24.98 -2.00
N ALA A 115 -5.12 25.68 -2.45
CA ALA A 115 -5.47 25.77 -3.87
C ALA A 115 -4.45 26.58 -4.66
N GLU A 116 -3.97 27.70 -4.10
CA GLU A 116 -2.88 28.50 -4.69
C GLU A 116 -1.61 27.65 -4.81
N TYR A 117 -1.22 26.94 -3.75
CA TYR A 117 -0.08 26.02 -3.78
C TYR A 117 -0.22 24.92 -4.83
N LEU A 118 -1.39 24.28 -4.91
CA LEU A 118 -1.67 23.25 -5.91
C LEU A 118 -1.62 23.82 -7.32
N SER A 119 -2.12 25.04 -7.55
CA SER A 119 -2.06 25.70 -8.86
C SER A 119 -0.61 26.00 -9.28
N MET A 120 0.28 26.28 -8.35
CA MET A 120 1.71 26.48 -8.63
C MET A 120 2.42 25.15 -8.94
N HIS A 121 2.03 24.07 -8.26
CA HIS A 121 2.72 22.77 -8.32
C HIS A 121 1.93 21.67 -9.05
N TRP A 122 0.91 22.02 -9.83
CA TRP A 122 -0.06 21.05 -10.38
C TRP A 122 0.59 20.00 -11.28
N ARG A 123 1.66 20.34 -12.01
CA ARG A 123 2.37 19.39 -12.88
C ARG A 123 3.04 18.31 -12.05
N THR A 124 3.75 18.70 -10.99
CA THR A 124 4.39 17.77 -10.05
C THR A 124 3.34 16.92 -9.36
N ALA A 125 2.24 17.52 -8.89
CA ALA A 125 1.12 16.80 -8.30
C ALA A 125 0.50 15.79 -9.28
N LEU A 126 0.32 16.18 -10.54
CA LEU A 126 -0.21 15.31 -11.59
C LEU A 126 0.73 14.13 -11.89
N LEU A 127 2.04 14.37 -11.99
CA LEU A 127 3.02 13.30 -12.21
C LEU A 127 2.99 12.26 -11.09
N TRP A 128 2.96 12.73 -9.84
CA TRP A 128 2.84 11.85 -8.68
C TRP A 128 1.51 11.10 -8.65
N LEU A 129 0.39 11.77 -8.95
CA LEU A 129 -0.92 11.13 -9.07
C LEU A 129 -0.92 10.04 -10.15
N LEU A 130 -0.35 10.31 -11.32
CA LEU A 130 -0.22 9.33 -12.40
C LEU A 130 0.66 8.15 -12.00
N ALA A 131 1.76 8.37 -11.28
CA ALA A 131 2.61 7.30 -10.77
C ALA A 131 1.85 6.40 -9.78
N VAL A 132 1.07 6.99 -8.87
CA VAL A 132 0.21 6.24 -7.92
C VAL A 132 -0.87 5.43 -8.66
N LEU A 133 -1.55 6.05 -9.63
CA LEU A 133 -2.57 5.37 -10.44
C LEU A 133 -1.98 4.25 -11.29
N ALA A 134 -0.79 4.45 -11.85
CA ALA A 134 -0.05 3.42 -12.59
C ALA A 134 0.31 2.24 -11.67
N ALA A 135 0.81 2.51 -10.47
CA ALA A 135 1.09 1.47 -9.47
C ALA A 135 -0.19 0.69 -9.10
N ALA A 136 -1.31 1.38 -8.86
CA ALA A 136 -2.60 0.73 -8.58
C ALA A 136 -3.10 -0.11 -9.77
N GLY A 137 -2.98 0.40 -11.00
CA GLY A 137 -3.33 -0.32 -12.22
C GLY A 137 -2.47 -1.58 -12.43
N CYS A 138 -1.16 -1.48 -12.21
CA CYS A 138 -0.24 -2.61 -12.21
C CYS A 138 -0.62 -3.63 -11.14
N ALA A 139 -0.86 -3.19 -9.90
CA ALA A 139 -1.28 -4.05 -8.80
C ALA A 139 -2.60 -4.78 -9.13
N TRP A 140 -3.60 -4.09 -9.69
CA TRP A 140 -4.86 -4.69 -10.12
C TRP A 140 -4.64 -5.81 -11.14
N ARG A 141 -3.81 -5.57 -12.17
CA ARG A 141 -3.50 -6.56 -13.21
C ARG A 141 -2.68 -7.74 -12.67
N LEU A 142 -1.77 -7.49 -11.74
CA LEU A 142 -0.93 -8.53 -11.13
C LEU A 142 -1.74 -9.38 -10.14
N ALA A 143 -2.54 -8.77 -9.27
CA ALA A 143 -3.38 -9.45 -8.29
C ALA A 143 -4.52 -10.26 -8.95
N ALA A 144 -4.95 -9.90 -10.17
CA ALA A 144 -5.87 -10.69 -10.99
C ALA A 144 -5.36 -12.13 -11.25
N ARG A 145 -4.04 -12.33 -11.20
CA ARG A 145 -3.35 -13.61 -11.44
C ARG A 145 -3.13 -14.42 -10.15
N GLY A 146 -3.76 -14.04 -9.03
CA GLY A 146 -3.73 -14.80 -7.79
C GLY A 146 -4.28 -16.22 -7.96
N ARG A 147 -3.87 -17.15 -7.08
CA ARG A 147 -4.25 -18.57 -7.22
C ARG A 147 -5.77 -18.75 -7.11
N ARG A 148 -6.33 -19.53 -8.03
CA ARG A 148 -7.77 -19.88 -8.15
C ARG A 148 -7.93 -21.40 -8.25
N GLY A 149 -9.04 -21.91 -7.72
CA GLY A 149 -9.48 -23.30 -7.94
C GLY A 149 -9.01 -24.33 -6.90
N PRO A 150 -9.66 -25.51 -6.84
CA PRO A 150 -9.45 -26.53 -5.81
C PRO A 150 -8.14 -27.35 -5.94
N SER A 151 -7.51 -27.36 -7.12
CA SER A 151 -6.35 -28.22 -7.44
C SER A 151 -5.01 -27.64 -7.01
N ALA A 152 -4.96 -26.37 -6.63
CA ALA A 152 -3.73 -25.67 -6.28
C ALA A 152 -3.35 -25.91 -4.81
N ARG A 153 -3.25 -27.18 -4.35
CA ARG A 153 -2.71 -27.50 -3.02
C ARG A 153 -1.34 -26.83 -2.88
N LEU A 154 -1.16 -26.07 -1.80
CA LEU A 154 0.12 -25.48 -1.47
C LEU A 154 1.08 -26.61 -1.09
N SER A 155 2.29 -26.60 -1.63
CA SER A 155 3.35 -27.46 -1.12
C SER A 155 3.56 -27.18 0.37
N ARG A 156 3.87 -28.21 1.17
CA ARG A 156 4.14 -28.07 2.61
C ARG A 156 5.17 -26.99 2.92
N TRP A 157 6.16 -26.82 2.04
CA TRP A 157 7.20 -25.79 2.18
C TRP A 157 6.68 -24.38 1.92
N VAL A 158 5.83 -24.22 0.91
CA VAL A 158 5.19 -22.93 0.63
C VAL A 158 4.20 -22.59 1.74
N ALA A 159 3.43 -23.56 2.23
CA ALA A 159 2.53 -23.38 3.36
C ALA A 159 3.29 -22.99 4.64
N ALA A 160 4.40 -23.67 4.96
CA ALA A 160 5.26 -23.33 6.08
C ALA A 160 5.88 -21.93 5.93
N GLY A 161 6.35 -21.57 4.74
CA GLY A 161 6.86 -20.23 4.45
C GLY A 161 5.80 -19.14 4.62
N VAL A 162 4.58 -19.36 4.10
CA VAL A 162 3.44 -18.46 4.28
C VAL A 162 3.08 -18.33 5.77
N ALA A 163 3.06 -19.44 6.51
CA ALA A 163 2.79 -19.43 7.94
C ALA A 163 3.86 -18.64 8.71
N ALA A 164 5.14 -18.85 8.42
CA ALA A 164 6.24 -18.11 9.03
C ALA A 164 6.14 -16.60 8.73
N VAL A 165 5.84 -16.23 7.48
CA VAL A 165 5.61 -14.83 7.08
C VAL A 165 4.44 -14.21 7.85
N LEU A 166 3.32 -14.94 7.97
CA LEU A 166 2.15 -14.46 8.71
C LEU A 166 2.43 -14.32 10.21
N LEU A 167 3.19 -15.24 10.81
CA LEU A 167 3.60 -15.16 12.21
C LEU A 167 4.50 -13.94 12.46
N LEU A 168 5.55 -13.76 11.65
CA LEU A 168 6.45 -12.60 11.75
C LEU A 168 5.69 -11.28 11.55
N SER A 169 4.80 -11.25 10.56
CA SER A 169 3.93 -10.08 10.34
C SER A 169 2.99 -9.86 11.53
N GLY A 170 2.44 -10.93 12.11
CA GLY A 170 1.59 -10.86 13.30
C GLY A 170 2.31 -10.21 14.48
N VAL A 171 3.57 -10.59 14.73
CA VAL A 171 4.43 -9.95 15.75
C VAL A 171 4.64 -8.47 15.43
N ALA A 172 4.90 -8.13 14.17
CA ALA A 172 5.04 -6.74 13.73
C ALA A 172 3.76 -5.91 13.94
N TYR A 173 2.58 -6.46 13.64
CA TYR A 173 1.30 -5.81 13.88
C TYR A 173 0.96 -5.69 15.37
N ALA A 174 1.38 -6.66 16.20
CA ALA A 174 1.22 -6.59 17.65
C ALA A 174 2.11 -5.49 18.27
N SER A 175 3.31 -5.30 17.73
CA SER A 175 4.26 -4.27 18.15
C SER A 175 3.72 -2.86 17.86
N LYS A 176 3.31 -2.15 18.92
CA LYS A 176 2.84 -0.76 18.85
C LYS A 176 3.76 0.17 18.04
N PRO A 177 5.10 0.19 18.24
CA PRO A 177 5.97 1.09 17.47
C PRO A 177 5.97 0.79 15.97
N TRP A 178 5.82 -0.48 15.57
CA TRP A 178 5.84 -0.86 14.15
C TRP A 178 4.49 -0.61 13.51
N ARG A 179 3.40 -1.00 14.19
CA ARG A 179 2.04 -0.79 13.70
C ARG A 179 1.75 0.68 13.39
N ARG A 180 2.30 1.64 14.15
CA ARG A 180 2.16 3.08 13.88
C ARG A 180 2.79 3.55 12.56
N LEU A 181 3.73 2.79 12.01
CA LEU A 181 4.34 3.10 10.71
C LEU A 181 3.41 2.74 9.55
N HIS A 182 2.44 1.85 9.76
CA HIS A 182 1.52 1.43 8.71
C HIS A 182 0.78 2.65 8.13
N PRO A 183 0.78 2.86 6.79
CA PRO A 183 0.23 4.06 6.16
C PRO A 183 -1.14 4.48 6.70
N VAL A 184 -2.10 3.54 6.72
CA VAL A 184 -3.48 3.81 7.17
C VAL A 184 -3.53 4.31 8.63
N LEU A 185 -2.64 3.82 9.50
CA LEU A 185 -2.62 4.19 10.91
C LEU A 185 -1.79 5.44 11.18
N PHE A 186 -0.73 5.65 10.40
CA PHE A 186 0.05 6.88 10.45
C PHE A 186 -0.81 8.08 10.07
N TRP A 187 -1.47 8.03 8.91
CA TRP A 187 -2.24 9.17 8.39
C TRP A 187 -3.50 9.46 9.21
N SER A 188 -4.14 8.44 9.79
CA SER A 188 -5.25 8.67 10.73
C SER A 188 -4.78 9.32 12.03
N GLY A 189 -3.60 8.92 12.54
CA GLY A 189 -2.99 9.54 13.71
C GLY A 189 -2.48 10.96 13.46
N TRP A 190 -1.99 11.24 12.25
CA TRP A 190 -1.45 12.54 11.86
C TRP A 190 -2.50 13.66 11.95
N GLN A 191 -3.75 13.39 11.55
CA GLN A 191 -4.84 14.35 11.72
C GLN A 191 -5.03 14.75 13.19
N SER A 192 -4.97 13.78 14.11
CA SER A 192 -5.06 14.05 15.55
C SER A 192 -3.89 14.88 16.06
N GLN A 193 -2.69 14.74 15.49
CA GLN A 193 -1.53 15.58 15.83
C GLN A 193 -1.75 17.04 15.42
N LEU A 194 -2.34 17.28 14.24
CA LEU A 194 -2.71 18.63 13.80
C LEU A 194 -3.75 19.27 14.71
N ASP A 195 -4.80 18.52 15.05
CA ASP A 195 -5.88 19.05 15.90
C ASP A 195 -5.37 19.37 17.31
N THR A 196 -4.48 18.54 17.85
CA THR A 196 -3.81 18.79 19.14
C THR A 196 -2.93 20.05 19.08
N LEU A 197 -2.18 20.23 18.00
CA LEU A 197 -1.33 21.42 17.82
C LEU A 197 -2.16 22.70 17.73
N ARG A 198 -3.25 22.68 16.95
CA ARG A 198 -4.18 23.82 16.82
C ARG A 198 -4.84 24.16 18.15
N ALA A 199 -5.25 23.15 18.93
CA ALA A 199 -5.81 23.36 20.25
C ALA A 199 -4.79 24.02 21.20
N GLY A 200 -3.54 23.56 21.19
CA GLY A 200 -2.47 24.15 21.99
C GLY A 200 -2.21 25.62 21.67
N TRP A 201 -2.24 26.02 20.39
CA TRP A 201 -2.11 27.42 19.99
C TRP A 201 -3.30 28.28 20.42
N ALA A 202 -4.51 27.74 20.34
CA ALA A 202 -5.72 28.45 20.78
C ALA A 202 -5.68 28.73 22.29
N ASP A 203 -5.14 27.82 23.09
CA ASP A 203 -4.97 28.02 24.53
C ASP A 203 -3.86 29.05 24.83
N GLN A 204 -2.76 29.05 24.08
CA GLN A 204 -1.69 30.06 24.23
C GLN A 204 -2.16 31.48 23.89
N GLN A 205 -3.10 31.65 22.98
CA GLN A 205 -3.67 32.95 22.62
C GLN A 205 -4.65 33.51 23.67
N ARG A 206 -5.07 32.69 24.64
CA ARG A 206 -6.00 33.08 25.72
C ARG A 206 -5.30 33.47 27.03
N VAL A 207 -3.99 33.23 27.14
CA VAL A 207 -3.15 33.58 28.29
C VAL A 207 -2.43 34.89 28.01
#